data_AF-A0A0P8Z901-F1
#
_entry.id   AF-A0A0P8Z901-F1
#
_cell.length_a   1.000
_cell.length_b   1.000
_cell.length_c   1.000
_cell.angle_alpha   90.00
_cell.angle_beta   90.00
_cell.angle_gamma   90.00
#
_symmetry.space_group_name_H-M   'P 1'
#
loop_
_entity.id
_entity.type
_entity.pdbx_description
1 polymer ?
#
loop_
_entity_poly.entity_id
_entity_poly.type
_entity_poly.pdbx_seq_one_letter_code
_entity_poly.pdbx_strand_id
1 'polypeptide(L)'
;MRIINNNIYKALKMYNSQKKIKDIKTSAKAEKKDKLSLSNKAIEYQIAMKALKNVPDIRKDKVEEIKRQIETGTYKIDSGKIVDKMFENVNIDKRV
;
A
#
# COMPACT_ATOMS: atom_id res chain seq x y z
N MET A 1 -33.41 39.94 54.16
CA MET A 1 -32.05 40.12 53.59
C MET A 1 -31.44 38.73 53.38
N ARG A 2 -31.21 38.29 52.13
CA ARG A 2 -30.64 36.96 51.83
C ARG A 2 -29.13 37.05 51.76
N ILE A 3 -28.42 36.40 52.69
CA ILE A 3 -26.95 36.38 52.73
C ILE A 3 -26.48 35.39 51.67
N ILE A 4 -25.93 35.88 50.56
CA ILE A 4 -25.29 35.03 49.55
C ILE A 4 -23.83 34.85 49.98
N ASN A 5 -23.50 33.66 50.48
CA ASN A 5 -22.14 33.34 50.93
C ASN A 5 -21.24 33.01 49.72
N ASN A 6 -20.44 33.99 49.30
CA ASN A 6 -19.54 33.94 48.15
C ASN A 6 -18.43 32.87 48.23
N ASN A 7 -18.25 32.25 49.40
CA ASN A 7 -17.27 31.19 49.61
C ASN A 7 -17.65 29.86 48.94
N ILE A 8 -18.95 29.59 48.79
CA ILE A 8 -19.45 28.36 48.14
C ILE A 8 -19.11 28.37 46.64
N TYR A 9 -19.29 29.53 45.99
CA TYR A 9 -18.93 29.70 44.57
C TYR A 9 -17.42 29.51 44.33
N LYS A 10 -16.58 29.94 45.27
CA LYS A 10 -15.12 29.80 45.18
C LYS A 10 -14.68 28.34 45.34
N ALA A 11 -15.28 27.61 46.29
CA ALA A 11 -15.02 26.18 46.49
C ALA A 11 -15.46 25.33 45.29
N LEU A 12 -16.63 25.61 44.71
CA LEU A 12 -17.14 24.92 43.53
C LEU A 12 -16.23 25.13 42.30
N LYS A 13 -15.70 26.35 42.13
CA LYS A 13 -14.76 26.66 41.04
C LYS A 13 -13.43 25.90 41.18
N MET A 14 -12.94 25.72 42.40
CA MET A 14 -11.70 24.97 42.68
C MET A 14 -11.88 23.46 42.50
N TYR A 15 -13.04 22.92 42.88
CA TYR A 15 -13.37 21.52 42.64
C TYR A 15 -13.45 21.21 41.13
N ASN A 16 -14.06 22.09 40.35
CA ASN A 16 -14.16 21.94 38.89
C ASN A 16 -12.81 22.15 38.17
N SER A 17 -11.92 23.01 38.68
CA SER A 17 -10.58 23.18 38.10
C SER A 17 -9.63 22.03 38.42
N GLN A 18 -9.74 21.38 39.60
CA GLN A 18 -8.99 20.16 39.90
C GLN A 18 -9.37 18.98 39.00
N LYS A 19 -10.65 18.86 38.60
CA LYS A 19 -11.09 17.83 37.65
C LYS A 19 -10.43 18.01 36.27
N LYS A 20 -10.31 19.25 35.79
CA LYS A 20 -9.60 19.56 34.52
C LYS A 20 -8.08 19.32 34.59
N ILE A 21 -7.43 19.48 35.75
CA ILE A 21 -5.98 19.29 35.88
C ILE A 21 -5.59 17.79 35.83
N LYS A 22 -6.49 16.88 36.24
CA LYS A 22 -6.26 15.43 36.10
C LYS A 22 -6.25 14.95 34.65
N ASP A 23 -7.06 15.56 33.77
CA ASP A 23 -7.13 15.20 32.35
C ASP A 23 -5.98 15.80 31.51
N ILE A 24 -5.33 16.87 31.98
CA ILE A 24 -4.22 17.54 31.24
C ILE A 24 -2.87 16.83 31.44
N LYS A 25 -2.70 16.01 32.50
CA LYS A 25 -1.44 15.31 32.78
C LYS A 25 -1.26 13.99 32.02
N THR A 26 -2.19 13.63 31.13
CA THR A 26 -2.12 12.39 30.32
C THR A 26 -2.06 12.61 28.82
N SER A 27 -1.86 13.85 28.34
CA SER A 27 -1.81 14.13 26.89
C SER A 27 -0.55 14.89 26.46
N ALA A 28 0.64 14.42 26.83
CA ALA A 28 1.89 14.90 26.21
C ALA A 28 3.08 13.95 26.39
N LYS A 29 2.86 12.62 26.41
CA LYS A 29 3.90 11.76 25.83
C LYS A 29 3.61 11.76 24.35
N ALA A 30 4.19 12.72 23.63
CA ALA A 30 4.35 12.58 22.20
C ALA A 30 5.15 11.29 22.03
N GLU A 31 4.44 10.19 21.77
CA GLU A 31 5.05 8.97 21.26
C GLU A 31 5.95 9.43 20.12
N LYS A 32 7.25 9.17 20.24
CA LYS A 32 8.18 9.39 19.15
C LYS A 32 7.64 8.55 18.00
N LYS A 33 6.94 9.19 17.08
CA LYS A 33 6.44 8.52 15.88
C LYS A 33 7.68 8.11 15.12
N ASP A 34 7.90 6.80 15.03
CA ASP A 34 8.97 6.26 14.22
C ASP A 34 8.84 6.82 12.80
N LYS A 35 9.86 7.54 12.36
CA LYS A 35 9.88 8.16 11.04
C LYS A 35 10.40 7.12 10.06
N LEU A 36 9.50 6.50 9.31
CA LEU A 36 9.87 5.65 8.18
C LEU A 36 10.43 6.53 7.05
N SER A 37 11.73 6.42 6.77
CA SER A 37 12.37 7.04 5.62
C SER A 37 12.69 5.96 4.60
N LEU A 38 11.89 5.88 3.53
CA LEU A 38 12.21 5.01 2.40
C LEU A 38 13.35 5.60 1.59
N SER A 39 14.27 4.76 1.12
CA SER A 39 15.27 5.20 0.14
C SER A 39 14.59 5.53 -1.19
N ASN A 40 15.15 6.46 -1.96
CA ASN A 40 14.63 6.84 -3.27
C ASN A 40 14.43 5.61 -4.18
N LYS A 41 15.40 4.67 -4.15
CA LYS A 41 15.32 3.40 -4.88
C LYS A 41 14.15 2.52 -4.44
N ALA A 42 13.80 2.49 -3.15
CA ALA A 42 12.65 1.74 -2.67
C ALA A 42 11.32 2.34 -3.16
N ILE A 43 11.25 3.67 -3.26
CA ILE A 43 10.08 4.38 -3.81
C ILE A 43 9.94 4.06 -5.31
N GLU A 44 11.02 4.19 -6.07
CA GLU A 44 11.05 3.84 -7.50
C GLU A 44 10.63 2.40 -7.74
N TYR A 45 11.13 1.47 -6.94
CA TYR A 45 10.74 0.07 -7.00
C TYR A 45 9.24 -0.13 -6.73
N GLN A 46 8.69 0.53 -5.71
CA GLN A 46 7.25 0.46 -5.43
C GLN A 46 6.40 1.01 -6.59
N ILE A 47 6.85 2.08 -7.24
CA ILE A 47 6.17 2.65 -8.41
C ILE A 47 6.21 1.64 -9.57
N ALA A 48 7.36 1.05 -9.86
CA ALA A 48 7.51 0.04 -10.90
C ALA A 48 6.62 -1.19 -10.62
N MET A 49 6.58 -1.67 -9.38
CA MET A 49 5.72 -2.79 -8.98
C MET A 49 4.23 -2.45 -9.12
N LYS A 50 3.82 -1.23 -8.76
CA LYS A 50 2.43 -0.78 -8.96
C LYS A 50 2.08 -0.70 -10.45
N ALA A 51 2.99 -0.20 -11.28
CA ALA A 51 2.80 -0.13 -12.72
C ALA A 51 2.63 -1.54 -13.33
N LEU A 52 3.46 -2.51 -12.91
CA LEU A 52 3.36 -3.90 -13.34
C LEU A 52 2.02 -4.54 -12.94
N LYS A 53 1.50 -4.26 -11.75
CA LYS A 53 0.19 -4.76 -11.31
C LYS A 53 -0.98 -4.21 -12.13
N ASN A 54 -0.83 -3.02 -12.70
CA ASN A 54 -1.86 -2.41 -13.55
C ASN A 54 -1.81 -2.91 -15.00
N VAL A 55 -0.78 -3.70 -15.37
CA VAL A 55 -0.71 -4.32 -16.69
C VAL A 55 -1.73 -5.47 -16.72
N PRO A 56 -2.60 -5.55 -17.73
CA PRO A 56 -3.54 -6.64 -17.84
C PRO A 56 -2.82 -7.97 -18.04
N ASP A 57 -3.28 -9.01 -17.34
CA ASP A 57 -2.75 -10.38 -17.45
C ASP A 57 -2.75 -10.89 -18.89
N ILE A 58 -3.73 -10.46 -19.68
CA ILE A 58 -3.90 -10.84 -21.07
C ILE A 58 -3.72 -9.62 -21.97
N ARG A 59 -2.70 -9.69 -22.84
CA ARG A 59 -2.51 -8.72 -23.93
C ARG A 59 -3.44 -9.05 -25.11
N LYS A 60 -4.69 -8.60 -25.03
CA LYS A 60 -5.74 -8.89 -26.03
C LYS A 60 -5.28 -8.58 -27.46
N ASP A 61 -4.64 -7.43 -27.68
CA ASP A 61 -4.18 -7.01 -29.01
C ASP A 61 -3.23 -8.04 -29.65
N LYS A 62 -2.34 -8.64 -28.84
CA LYS A 62 -1.41 -9.66 -29.34
C LYS A 62 -2.13 -10.97 -29.70
N VAL A 63 -3.15 -11.33 -28.92
CA VAL A 63 -3.95 -12.54 -29.15
C VAL A 63 -4.73 -12.40 -30.45
N GLU A 64 -5.42 -11.28 -30.64
CA GLU A 64 -6.19 -11.01 -31.86
C GLU A 64 -5.29 -10.94 -33.10
N GLU A 65 -4.11 -10.34 -32.98
CA GLU A 65 -3.11 -10.33 -34.06
C GLU A 65 -2.68 -11.74 -34.48
N ILE A 66 -2.37 -12.61 -33.51
CA ILE A 66 -1.98 -14.00 -33.79
C ILE A 66 -3.16 -14.77 -34.41
N LYS A 67 -4.38 -14.62 -33.87
CA LYS A 67 -5.58 -15.26 -34.44
C LYS A 67 -5.75 -14.89 -35.91
N ARG A 68 -5.66 -13.60 -36.25
CA ARG A 68 -5.76 -13.12 -37.63
C ARG A 68 -4.66 -13.73 -38.52
N GLN A 69 -3.43 -13.81 -38.04
CA GLN A 69 -2.34 -14.44 -38.80
C GLN A 69 -2.60 -15.93 -39.07
N ILE A 70 -3.20 -16.63 -38.10
CA ILE A 70 -3.60 -18.04 -38.27
C ILE A 70 -4.74 -18.16 -39.29
N GLU A 71 -5.79 -17.33 -39.18
CA GLU A 71 -6.95 -17.34 -40.09
C GLU A 71 -6.55 -17.03 -41.54
N THR A 72 -5.67 -16.06 -41.73
CA THR A 72 -5.14 -15.67 -43.05
C THR A 72 -4.05 -16.61 -43.58
N GLY A 73 -3.63 -17.61 -42.79
CA GLY A 73 -2.56 -18.54 -43.15
C GLY A 73 -1.16 -17.91 -43.21
N THR A 74 -0.99 -16.69 -42.70
CA THR A 74 0.29 -15.96 -42.67
C THR A 74 1.12 -16.22 -41.41
N TYR A 75 0.60 -17.01 -40.47
CA TYR A 75 1.33 -17.39 -39.27
C TYR A 75 2.50 -18.32 -39.60
N LYS A 76 3.72 -17.80 -39.45
CA LYS A 76 4.95 -18.56 -39.70
C LYS A 76 5.41 -19.31 -38.44
N ILE A 77 5.47 -20.63 -38.55
CA ILE A 77 6.02 -21.49 -37.50
C ILE A 77 7.55 -21.52 -37.60
N ASP A 78 8.20 -21.31 -36.46
CA ASP A 78 9.66 -21.37 -36.33
C ASP A 78 10.01 -22.58 -35.47
N SER A 79 10.59 -23.61 -36.10
CA SER A 79 10.96 -24.85 -35.43
C SER A 79 12.03 -24.66 -34.36
N GLY A 80 12.95 -23.69 -34.54
CA GLY A 80 13.98 -23.37 -33.54
C GLY A 80 13.34 -22.87 -32.25
N LYS A 81 12.39 -21.92 -32.36
CA LYS A 81 11.66 -21.39 -31.20
C LYS A 81 10.86 -22.44 -30.45
N ILE A 82 10.32 -23.45 -31.14
CA ILE A 82 9.62 -24.57 -30.51
C ILE A 82 10.58 -25.36 -29.63
N VAL A 83 11.74 -25.73 -30.20
CA VAL A 83 12.77 -26.48 -29.49
C VAL A 83 13.32 -25.69 -28.29
N ASP A 84 13.59 -24.40 -28.45
CA ASP A 84 14.01 -23.52 -27.37
C ASP A 84 12.99 -23.51 -26.22
N LYS A 85 11.70 -23.41 -26.55
CA LYS A 85 10.62 -23.43 -25.55
C LYS A 85 10.47 -24.80 -24.88
N MET A 86 10.71 -25.91 -25.59
CA MET A 86 10.73 -27.24 -25.00
C MET A 86 11.84 -27.35 -23.95
N PHE A 87 13.07 -26.93 -24.27
CA PHE A 87 14.20 -26.98 -23.35
C PHE A 87 14.11 -25.97 -22.20
N GLU A 88 13.51 -24.81 -22.41
CA GLU A 88 13.27 -23.83 -21.33
C GLU A 88 12.41 -24.45 -20.23
N ASN A 89 11.31 -25.13 -20.57
CA ASN A 89 10.41 -25.76 -19.59
C ASN A 89 11.05 -26.95 -18.86
N VAL A 90 11.89 -27.74 -19.54
CA VAL A 90 12.60 -28.88 -18.92
C VAL A 90 13.54 -28.43 -17.78
N ASN A 91 14.08 -27.22 -17.85
CA ASN A 91 14.97 -26.67 -16.82
C ASN A 91 14.23 -25.96 -15.67
N ILE A 92 12.91 -25.75 -15.78
CA ILE A 92 12.10 -25.14 -14.71
C ILE A 92 11.78 -26.18 -13.62
N ASP A 93 11.54 -27.45 -13.99
CA ASP A 93 11.24 -28.54 -13.05
C ASP A 93 12.43 -28.93 -12.14
N LYS A 94 13.66 -28.51 -12.50
CA LYS A 94 14.88 -28.76 -11.71
C LYS A 94 15.25 -27.63 -10.74
N ARG A 95 14.46 -26.57 -10.65
CA ARG A 95 14.67 -25.49 -9.68
C ARG A 95 13.65 -25.61 -8.55
N VAL A 96 13.85 -26.60 -7.70
CA VAL A 96 13.33 -26.65 -6.33
C VAL A 96 14.51 -26.81 -5.38
#